data_AF-A0A817NXS4-F1
#
_entry.id   AF-A0A817NXS4-F1
#
_cell.length_a   1.000
_cell.length_b   1.000
_cell.length_c   1.000
_cell.angle_alpha   90.00
_cell.angle_beta   90.00
_cell.angle_gamma   90.00
#
_symmetry.space_group_name_H-M   'P 1'
#
loop_
_entity.id
_entity.type
_entity.pdbx_description
1 polymer ?
#
loop_
_entity_poly.entity_id
_entity_poly.type
_entity_poly.pdbx_seq_one_letter_code
_entity_poly.pdbx_strand_id
1 'polypeptide(L)'
;MKDHLKIKGIFSTIQAIVSHLKQDTKRDEHNMIGFEVAPVQLASTENNRNMQEASFMYAQLLKGILINMKDNDTSDMIEYCRQENASNKAALDIIQNFELNYRPERAIWWYSLDSFLYRILNRALHVQDIDTLYHFRVFIRDMHRTVSQLHIAMMASNERKLTKLYRGQLIPSNDFEKIRSNVGGLLSINRFLSTSADRDLALVFAGKSTNDDTAVLLEISLASNHTDSSAPFAGIAAYSQFGSGEREYLFSMGTVFRIDRIEDIDHDCVCIHLTLTQDNDPQLTALAKYMSIELHERYDLTTLGMFVLDIGDYHRAKQFFATALTAAKTPGHRVRCHNLLGMAYEKLGDYDKALEQFQLELKIHRQNLPVDHPVFAPTYSNIAVVYMDRGQLDLALKYFRRALIIEQAAIEPNYVELSVYHSHIGLILKAKSLLKESLVYQKKALSLRQMCLPPIHPSIAEAYNNLATIYYGLHQNDKAICMHKKAWKSQRSRFQRTIYYWSFNTRS
;
A
#
# COMPACT_ATOMS: atom_id res chain seq x y z
N MET A 1 -0.17 33.17 16.63
CA MET A 1 0.38 32.09 15.77
C MET A 1 -0.74 31.11 15.51
N LYS A 2 -1.28 31.12 14.29
CA LYS A 2 -2.47 30.37 13.90
C LYS A 2 -2.05 29.15 13.10
N ASP A 3 -2.16 27.97 13.72
CA ASP A 3 -2.18 26.70 13.00
C ASP A 3 -3.54 26.53 12.31
N HIS A 4 -3.54 26.72 11.00
CA HIS A 4 -4.64 26.35 10.12
C HIS A 4 -4.13 25.39 9.05
N LEU A 5 -3.74 24.18 9.48
CA LEU A 5 -3.60 23.02 8.60
C LEU A 5 -4.94 22.27 8.57
N LYS A 6 -5.77 22.57 7.57
CA LYS A 6 -7.02 21.84 7.30
C LYS A 6 -7.19 21.54 5.82
N ILE A 7 -6.42 20.57 5.33
CA ILE A 7 -6.92 19.46 4.51
C ILE A 7 -6.17 18.19 4.97
N LYS A 8 -6.68 17.56 6.03
CA LYS A 8 -6.35 16.16 6.38
C LYS A 8 -7.63 15.34 6.24
N GLY A 9 -7.72 14.71 5.09
CA GLY A 9 -8.67 13.69 4.68
C GLY A 9 -8.16 13.33 3.30
N ILE A 10 -7.20 12.42 3.19
CA ILE A 10 -7.55 11.01 3.01
C ILE A 10 -6.66 10.03 3.81
N PHE A 11 -5.59 10.43 4.51
CA PHE A 11 -4.88 9.52 5.42
C PHE A 11 -4.27 10.21 6.66
N SER A 12 -4.90 10.03 7.82
CA SER A 12 -4.22 10.24 9.12
C SER A 12 -3.20 9.14 9.43
N THR A 13 -3.25 8.03 8.69
CA THR A 13 -2.44 6.82 8.86
C THR A 13 -1.07 6.91 8.19
N ILE A 14 -0.95 7.75 7.16
CA ILE A 14 0.22 7.75 6.30
C ILE A 14 1.45 8.35 6.94
N GLN A 15 1.27 9.37 7.77
CA GLN A 15 2.40 9.95 8.49
C GLN A 15 3.05 8.92 9.43
N ALA A 16 2.29 7.94 9.94
CA ALA A 16 2.80 6.82 10.72
C ALA A 16 3.48 5.75 9.83
N ILE A 17 2.90 5.38 8.68
CA ILE A 17 3.52 4.47 7.69
C ILE A 17 4.87 5.04 7.22
N VAL A 18 4.90 6.31 6.83
CA VAL A 18 6.12 7.03 6.43
C VAL A 18 7.13 7.10 7.55
N SER A 19 6.69 7.35 8.79
CA SER A 19 7.59 7.39 9.94
C SER A 19 8.18 6.01 10.23
N HIS A 20 7.43 4.93 10.02
CA HIS A 20 7.92 3.56 10.16
C HIS A 20 8.92 3.19 9.05
N LEU A 21 8.57 3.43 7.79
CA LEU A 21 9.48 3.25 6.64
C LEU A 21 10.78 4.07 6.79
N LYS A 22 10.70 5.27 7.39
CA LYS A 22 11.88 6.10 7.72
C LYS A 22 12.66 5.64 8.96
N GLN A 23 12.08 4.82 9.84
CA GLN A 23 12.79 4.25 10.99
C GLN A 23 13.63 3.04 10.59
N ASP A 24 13.16 2.23 9.64
CA ASP A 24 13.85 1.03 9.17
C ASP A 24 15.08 1.33 8.29
N THR A 25 15.15 2.51 7.67
CA THR A 25 16.34 2.95 6.89
C THR A 25 17.60 3.18 7.71
N LYS A 26 17.54 3.11 9.06
CA LYS A 26 18.70 3.35 9.96
C LYS A 26 19.49 2.11 10.36
N ARG A 27 19.13 0.90 9.91
CA ARG A 27 19.77 -0.34 10.37
C ARG A 27 20.17 -1.20 9.18
N ASP A 28 21.44 -1.16 8.80
CA ASP A 28 21.96 -1.96 7.69
C ASP A 28 23.41 -2.37 8.00
N GLU A 29 23.60 -3.53 8.63
CA GLU A 29 24.89 -4.25 8.53
C GLU A 29 24.79 -5.79 8.54
N HIS A 30 23.65 -6.41 8.85
CA HIS A 30 23.55 -7.88 8.91
C HIS A 30 22.36 -8.38 8.09
N ASN A 31 22.42 -9.63 7.65
CA ASN A 31 21.51 -10.33 6.74
C ASN A 31 20.07 -10.50 7.29
N MET A 32 19.53 -9.45 7.88
CA MET A 32 18.26 -9.38 8.61
C MET A 32 17.11 -9.35 7.61
N ILE A 33 16.09 -10.16 7.85
CA ILE A 33 14.87 -10.16 7.06
C ILE A 33 13.87 -9.19 7.70
N GLY A 34 13.29 -8.31 6.90
CA GLY A 34 12.18 -7.46 7.34
C GLY A 34 10.88 -8.23 7.34
N PHE A 35 10.13 -8.12 8.43
CA PHE A 35 8.86 -8.82 8.63
C PHE A 35 7.73 -7.83 8.82
N GLU A 36 6.60 -8.12 8.18
CA GLU A 36 5.36 -7.40 8.42
C GLU A 36 4.34 -8.35 9.04
N VAL A 37 3.64 -7.88 10.07
CA VAL A 37 2.62 -8.69 10.77
C VAL A 37 1.25 -8.04 10.64
N ALA A 38 0.23 -8.88 10.44
CA ALA A 38 -1.16 -8.45 10.55
C ALA A 38 -1.87 -9.28 11.64
N PRO A 39 -2.43 -8.64 12.69
CA PRO A 39 -3.11 -9.34 13.78
C PRO A 39 -4.31 -10.17 13.30
N VAL A 40 -4.71 -11.17 14.09
CA VAL A 40 -5.83 -12.12 13.82
C VAL A 40 -7.11 -11.39 13.38
N GLN A 41 -7.42 -10.25 14.00
CA GLN A 41 -8.55 -9.41 13.63
C GLN A 41 -8.05 -8.25 12.80
N LEU A 42 -8.34 -8.27 11.50
CA LEU A 42 -8.22 -7.09 10.65
C LEU A 42 -9.12 -5.99 11.22
N ALA A 43 -8.55 -4.83 11.56
CA ALA A 43 -9.35 -3.69 11.94
C ALA A 43 -10.33 -3.37 10.80
N SER A 44 -11.63 -3.62 11.04
CA SER A 44 -12.69 -3.44 10.05
C SER A 44 -12.97 -1.96 9.71
N THR A 45 -12.04 -1.04 9.99
CA THR A 45 -12.18 0.39 9.69
C THR A 45 -10.83 1.07 9.41
N GLU A 46 -10.80 1.85 8.32
CA GLU A 46 -9.65 2.58 7.73
C GLU A 46 -8.82 3.47 8.66
N ASN A 47 -9.36 3.87 9.82
CA ASN A 47 -8.72 4.86 10.71
C ASN A 47 -8.14 4.27 12.00
N ASN A 48 -8.07 2.94 12.13
CA ASN A 48 -7.41 2.28 13.26
C ASN A 48 -6.73 1.00 12.81
N ARG A 49 -6.13 1.01 11.60
CA ARG A 49 -5.09 0.05 11.30
C ARG A 49 -4.00 0.28 12.33
N ASN A 50 -3.76 -0.70 13.19
CA ASN A 50 -2.52 -0.74 13.94
C ASN A 50 -1.39 -0.54 12.91
N MET A 51 -0.39 0.27 13.22
CA MET A 51 0.70 0.64 12.29
C MET A 51 1.21 -0.58 11.47
N GLN A 52 1.24 -1.75 12.12
CA GLN A 52 1.54 -3.06 11.56
C GLN A 52 0.62 -3.50 10.38
N GLU A 53 -0.70 -3.37 10.50
CA GLU A 53 -1.64 -3.69 9.41
C GLU A 53 -1.46 -2.78 8.19
N ALA A 54 -1.14 -1.51 8.44
CA ALA A 54 -0.95 -0.53 7.37
C ALA A 54 0.34 -0.80 6.59
N SER A 55 1.43 -1.14 7.29
CA SER A 55 2.70 -1.54 6.68
C SER A 55 2.62 -2.90 5.97
N PHE A 56 1.91 -3.87 6.56
CA PHE A 56 1.60 -5.13 5.89
C PHE A 56 0.85 -4.90 4.57
N MET A 57 -0.21 -4.10 4.60
CA MET A 57 -0.99 -3.77 3.40
C MET A 57 -0.16 -3.01 2.36
N TYR A 58 0.67 -2.09 2.82
CA TYR A 58 1.58 -1.34 1.98
C TYR A 58 2.51 -2.28 1.20
N ALA A 59 3.18 -3.22 1.88
CA ALA A 59 4.09 -4.14 1.22
C ALA A 59 3.38 -5.05 0.21
N GLN A 60 2.16 -5.51 0.53
CA GLN A 60 1.36 -6.33 -0.38
C GLN A 60 0.86 -5.56 -1.61
N LEU A 61 0.43 -4.31 -1.44
CA LEU A 61 0.05 -3.43 -2.55
C LEU A 61 1.24 -3.13 -3.46
N LEU A 62 2.40 -2.80 -2.89
CA LEU A 62 3.62 -2.51 -3.65
C LEU A 62 4.05 -3.74 -4.45
N LYS A 63 4.06 -4.93 -3.83
CA LYS A 63 4.28 -6.22 -4.53
C LYS A 63 3.30 -6.37 -5.70
N GLY A 64 2.01 -6.18 -5.45
CA GLY A 64 0.95 -6.32 -6.45
C GLY A 64 1.18 -5.40 -7.65
N ILE A 65 1.59 -4.16 -7.40
CA ILE A 65 1.96 -3.20 -8.45
C ILE A 65 3.18 -3.71 -9.24
N LEU A 66 4.29 -3.99 -8.57
CA LEU A 66 5.57 -4.34 -9.23
C LEU A 66 5.46 -5.59 -10.11
N ILE A 67 4.80 -6.65 -9.63
CA ILE A 67 4.69 -7.92 -10.36
C ILE A 67 3.74 -7.81 -11.57
N ASN A 68 2.72 -6.97 -11.49
CA ASN A 68 1.70 -6.87 -12.55
C ASN A 68 1.95 -5.73 -13.55
N MET A 69 2.99 -4.91 -13.34
CA MET A 69 3.43 -3.94 -14.33
C MET A 69 3.80 -4.64 -15.64
N LYS A 70 3.31 -4.11 -16.77
CA LYS A 70 3.43 -4.73 -18.11
C LYS A 70 4.69 -4.37 -18.88
N ASP A 71 5.58 -3.57 -18.30
CA ASP A 71 6.84 -3.17 -18.93
C ASP A 71 7.84 -4.33 -18.97
N ASN A 72 8.58 -4.52 -20.05
CA ASN A 72 9.56 -5.58 -20.21
C ASN A 72 10.99 -5.05 -20.39
N ASP A 73 11.18 -3.74 -20.36
CA ASP A 73 12.49 -3.12 -20.59
C ASP A 73 13.35 -3.13 -19.32
N THR A 74 14.52 -3.77 -19.40
CA THR A 74 15.52 -3.79 -18.32
C THR A 74 16.51 -2.64 -18.40
N SER A 75 16.44 -1.79 -19.44
CA SER A 75 17.40 -0.70 -19.66
C SER A 75 17.44 0.28 -18.47
N ASP A 76 16.28 0.61 -17.90
CA ASP A 76 16.19 1.44 -16.69
C ASP A 76 16.97 0.84 -15.51
N MET A 77 16.84 -0.47 -15.29
CA MET A 77 17.56 -1.18 -14.23
C MET A 77 19.06 -1.14 -14.46
N ILE A 78 19.49 -1.43 -15.70
CA ILE A 78 20.90 -1.48 -16.09
C ILE A 78 21.54 -0.11 -15.89
N GLU A 79 20.89 0.95 -16.37
CA GLU A 79 21.38 2.32 -16.25
C GLU A 79 21.45 2.76 -14.79
N TYR A 80 20.42 2.46 -13.99
CA TYR A 80 20.44 2.70 -12.55
C TYR A 80 21.62 1.98 -11.86
N CYS A 81 21.84 0.70 -12.18
CA CYS A 81 22.95 -0.07 -11.61
C CYS A 81 24.32 0.50 -12.02
N ARG A 82 24.47 0.99 -13.26
CA ARG A 82 25.71 1.64 -13.72
C ARG A 82 25.98 2.93 -12.95
N GLN A 83 24.96 3.74 -12.72
CA GLN A 83 25.10 5.00 -11.99
C GLN A 83 25.50 4.76 -10.54
N GLU A 84 24.83 3.84 -9.84
CA GLU A 84 25.15 3.48 -8.45
C GLU A 84 26.54 2.86 -8.29
N ASN A 85 27.08 2.23 -9.34
CA ASN A 85 28.36 1.54 -9.32
C ASN A 85 29.41 2.17 -10.23
N ALA A 86 29.29 3.47 -10.56
CA ALA A 86 30.14 4.13 -11.55
C ALA A 86 31.65 4.04 -11.24
N SER A 87 32.01 3.95 -9.95
CA SER A 87 33.40 3.81 -9.49
C SER A 87 33.86 2.36 -9.27
N ASN A 88 32.99 1.36 -9.43
CA ASN A 88 33.28 -0.05 -9.14
C ASN A 88 33.39 -0.87 -10.41
N LYS A 89 34.62 -1.05 -10.91
CA LYS A 89 34.90 -1.78 -12.16
C LYS A 89 34.35 -3.21 -12.17
N ALA A 90 34.48 -3.96 -11.07
CA ALA A 90 33.97 -5.33 -11.00
C ALA A 90 32.44 -5.38 -11.12
N ALA A 91 31.74 -4.41 -10.52
CA ALA A 91 30.29 -4.30 -10.67
C ALA A 91 29.91 -3.92 -12.12
N LEU A 92 30.65 -3.02 -12.76
CA LEU A 92 30.43 -2.65 -14.16
C LEU A 92 30.60 -3.84 -15.12
N ASP A 93 31.60 -4.69 -14.90
CA ASP A 93 31.80 -5.92 -15.69
C ASP A 93 30.61 -6.90 -15.54
N ILE A 94 30.08 -7.04 -14.31
CA ILE A 94 28.87 -7.83 -14.05
C ILE A 94 27.65 -7.22 -14.75
N ILE A 95 27.48 -5.90 -14.71
CA ILE A 95 26.38 -5.19 -15.37
C ILE A 95 26.44 -5.39 -16.88
N GLN A 96 27.63 -5.29 -17.49
CA GLN A 96 27.80 -5.53 -18.92
C GLN A 96 27.46 -6.99 -19.29
N ASN A 97 27.88 -7.94 -18.45
CA ASN A 97 27.52 -9.34 -18.66
C ASN A 97 26.00 -9.59 -18.51
N PHE A 98 25.36 -8.93 -17.53
CA PHE A 98 23.92 -8.97 -17.33
C PHE A 98 23.18 -8.43 -18.56
N GLU A 99 23.55 -7.26 -19.06
CA GLU A 99 22.93 -6.64 -20.23
C GLU A 99 22.99 -7.53 -21.48
N LEU A 100 24.13 -8.21 -21.71
CA LEU A 100 24.30 -9.07 -22.87
C LEU A 100 23.59 -10.42 -22.76
N ASN A 101 23.47 -10.96 -21.53
CA ASN A 101 23.08 -12.35 -21.31
C ASN A 101 21.79 -12.54 -20.49
N TYR A 102 21.14 -11.47 -20.03
CA TYR A 102 19.91 -11.56 -19.26
C TYR A 102 18.79 -12.19 -20.10
N ARG A 103 18.10 -13.15 -19.48
CA ARG A 103 16.89 -13.78 -20.00
C ARG A 103 15.90 -13.92 -18.85
N PRO A 104 14.59 -13.73 -19.06
CA PRO A 104 13.60 -13.81 -17.99
C PRO A 104 13.68 -15.12 -17.19
N GLU A 105 13.92 -16.26 -17.84
CA GLU A 105 13.97 -17.58 -17.19
C GLU A 105 15.24 -17.79 -16.35
N ARG A 106 16.21 -16.89 -16.45
CA ARG A 106 17.48 -16.92 -15.70
C ARG A 106 17.54 -15.88 -14.58
N ALA A 107 16.44 -15.21 -14.25
CA ALA A 107 16.44 -14.22 -13.18
C ALA A 107 16.95 -14.81 -11.84
N ILE A 108 16.55 -16.05 -11.52
CA ILE A 108 17.00 -16.77 -10.31
C ILE A 108 18.52 -16.98 -10.30
N TRP A 109 19.11 -17.30 -11.46
CA TRP A 109 20.55 -17.47 -11.58
C TRP A 109 21.28 -16.17 -11.19
N TRP A 110 20.85 -15.04 -11.76
CA TRP A 110 21.40 -13.72 -11.45
C TRP A 110 21.15 -13.28 -10.01
N TYR A 111 20.02 -13.68 -9.41
CA TYR A 111 19.72 -13.42 -8.01
C TYR A 111 20.62 -14.22 -7.07
N SER A 112 20.91 -15.48 -7.41
CA SER A 112 21.79 -16.35 -6.63
C SER A 112 23.28 -16.07 -6.84
N LEU A 113 23.63 -15.28 -7.85
CA LEU A 113 25.01 -14.87 -8.11
C LEU A 113 25.47 -13.96 -6.99
N ASP A 114 26.56 -14.34 -6.31
CA ASP A 114 27.21 -13.49 -5.29
C ASP A 114 27.71 -12.19 -5.93
N SER A 115 26.83 -11.19 -5.91
CA SER A 115 26.97 -9.96 -6.68
C SER A 115 26.26 -8.81 -5.97
N PHE A 116 26.46 -7.60 -6.49
CA PHE A 116 25.77 -6.42 -5.98
C PHE A 116 24.25 -6.49 -6.19
N LEU A 117 23.75 -7.26 -7.18
CA LEU A 117 22.32 -7.36 -7.49
C LEU A 117 21.52 -7.91 -6.32
N TYR A 118 21.99 -9.02 -5.72
CA TYR A 118 21.37 -9.61 -4.53
C TYR A 118 21.30 -8.58 -3.40
N ARG A 119 22.40 -7.85 -3.14
CA ARG A 119 22.49 -6.87 -2.05
C ARG A 119 21.57 -5.68 -2.28
N ILE A 120 21.61 -5.06 -3.47
CA ILE A 120 20.75 -3.91 -3.80
C ILE A 120 19.28 -4.30 -3.70
N LEU A 121 18.89 -5.41 -4.33
CA LEU A 121 17.49 -5.82 -4.35
C LEU A 121 16.99 -6.16 -2.95
N ASN A 122 17.72 -6.98 -2.19
CA ASN A 122 17.29 -7.34 -0.85
C ASN A 122 17.25 -6.12 0.06
N ARG A 123 18.23 -5.22 -0.01
CA ARG A 123 18.20 -3.95 0.72
C ARG A 123 16.93 -3.16 0.41
N ALA A 124 16.66 -2.93 -0.88
CA ALA A 124 15.49 -2.20 -1.33
C ALA A 124 14.17 -2.85 -0.89
N LEU A 125 14.09 -4.17 -0.94
CA LEU A 125 12.93 -4.94 -0.45
C LEU A 125 12.76 -4.85 1.07
N HIS A 126 13.84 -4.72 1.85
CA HIS A 126 13.77 -4.59 3.30
C HIS A 126 13.33 -3.20 3.73
N VAL A 127 13.97 -2.15 3.20
CA VAL A 127 13.64 -0.76 3.54
C VAL A 127 12.47 -0.21 2.71
N GLN A 128 11.90 -1.03 1.82
CA GLN A 128 10.85 -0.68 0.87
C GLN A 128 11.21 0.56 0.03
N ASP A 129 12.43 0.60 -0.50
CA ASP A 129 12.91 1.68 -1.36
C ASP A 129 12.20 1.64 -2.71
N ILE A 130 11.14 2.43 -2.84
CA ILE A 130 10.28 2.47 -4.02
C ILE A 130 11.07 2.81 -5.29
N ASP A 131 12.10 3.66 -5.20
CA ASP A 131 12.85 4.09 -6.38
C ASP A 131 13.67 2.91 -6.92
N THR A 132 14.45 2.25 -6.05
CA THR A 132 15.21 1.06 -6.46
C THR A 132 14.27 -0.07 -6.90
N LEU A 133 13.18 -0.32 -6.17
CA LEU A 133 12.20 -1.35 -6.50
C LEU A 133 11.52 -1.09 -7.85
N TYR A 134 11.24 0.17 -8.18
CA TYR A 134 10.74 0.55 -9.49
C TYR A 134 11.75 0.22 -10.59
N HIS A 135 13.04 0.54 -10.42
CA HIS A 135 14.07 0.18 -11.41
C HIS A 135 14.21 -1.34 -11.55
N PHE A 136 14.09 -2.09 -10.45
CA PHE A 136 14.16 -3.56 -10.43
C PHE A 136 12.84 -4.27 -10.77
N ARG A 137 11.76 -3.53 -11.10
CA ARG A 137 10.40 -4.09 -11.30
C ARG A 137 10.35 -5.28 -12.27
N VAL A 138 11.09 -5.19 -13.39
CA VAL A 138 11.12 -6.24 -14.43
C VAL A 138 11.81 -7.48 -13.89
N PHE A 139 12.97 -7.33 -13.26
CA PHE A 139 13.73 -8.41 -12.64
C PHE A 139 12.93 -9.12 -11.53
N ILE A 140 12.28 -8.34 -10.66
CA ILE A 140 11.39 -8.84 -9.60
C ILE A 140 10.25 -9.67 -10.18
N ARG A 141 9.60 -9.18 -11.23
CA ARG A 141 8.50 -9.89 -11.88
C ARG A 141 8.97 -11.16 -12.56
N ASP A 142 10.11 -11.13 -13.23
CA ASP A 142 10.68 -12.31 -13.89
C ASP A 142 11.04 -13.38 -12.86
N MET A 143 11.68 -12.99 -11.74
CA MET A 143 11.87 -13.86 -10.56
C MET A 143 10.56 -14.49 -10.09
N HIS A 144 9.51 -13.69 -9.89
CA HIS A 144 8.20 -14.21 -9.48
C HIS A 144 7.64 -15.20 -10.50
N ARG A 145 7.67 -14.88 -11.80
CA ARG A 145 7.17 -15.75 -12.87
C ARG A 145 7.93 -17.07 -12.94
N THR A 146 9.25 -17.06 -12.83
CA THR A 146 10.06 -18.28 -12.84
C THR A 146 9.70 -19.14 -11.63
N VAL A 147 9.61 -18.58 -10.43
CA VAL A 147 9.18 -19.33 -9.23
C VAL A 147 7.78 -19.91 -9.41
N SER A 148 6.82 -19.16 -9.97
CA SER A 148 5.47 -19.65 -10.24
C SER A 148 5.43 -20.79 -11.26
N GLN A 149 6.21 -20.70 -12.34
CA GLN A 149 6.29 -21.76 -13.34
C GLN A 149 6.89 -23.05 -12.76
N LEU A 150 7.96 -22.91 -11.96
CA LEU A 150 8.59 -24.04 -11.29
C LEU A 150 7.67 -24.66 -10.23
N HIS A 151 6.89 -23.83 -9.53
CA HIS A 151 5.89 -24.30 -8.57
C HIS A 151 4.86 -25.21 -9.26
N ILE A 152 4.28 -24.75 -10.38
CA ILE A 152 3.31 -25.53 -11.16
C ILE A 152 3.94 -26.86 -11.64
N ALA A 153 5.17 -26.82 -12.15
CA ALA A 153 5.88 -28.02 -12.59
C ALA A 153 6.14 -29.01 -11.45
N MET A 154 6.55 -28.52 -10.28
CA MET A 154 6.78 -29.31 -9.06
C MET A 154 5.49 -29.96 -8.54
N MET A 155 4.36 -29.24 -8.60
CA MET A 155 3.06 -29.78 -8.19
C MET A 155 2.55 -30.86 -9.17
N ALA A 156 2.85 -30.72 -10.46
CA ALA A 156 2.45 -31.70 -11.49
C ALA A 156 3.29 -32.99 -11.46
N SER A 157 4.56 -32.92 -11.03
CA SER A 157 5.49 -34.06 -11.06
C SER A 157 5.31 -35.07 -9.91
N ASN A 158 4.38 -34.84 -8.99
CA ASN A 158 4.14 -35.69 -7.82
C ASN A 158 5.41 -35.94 -6.99
N GLU A 159 6.38 -35.01 -7.06
CA GLU A 159 7.61 -35.04 -6.28
C GLU A 159 7.26 -35.09 -4.78
N ARG A 160 7.50 -36.26 -4.20
CA ARG A 160 7.37 -36.66 -2.79
C ARG A 160 7.00 -35.50 -1.84
N LYS A 161 5.72 -35.46 -1.43
CA LYS A 161 5.11 -34.71 -0.31
C LYS A 161 6.12 -33.93 0.56
N LEU A 162 6.65 -32.83 0.04
CA LEU A 162 7.40 -31.87 0.83
C LEU A 162 6.39 -31.23 1.77
N THR A 163 6.51 -31.50 3.07
CA THR A 163 5.54 -31.05 4.07
C THR A 163 6.06 -29.87 4.88
N LYS A 164 7.38 -29.70 4.95
CA LYS A 164 8.03 -28.65 5.73
C LYS A 164 9.25 -28.08 5.03
N LEU A 165 9.47 -26.79 5.25
CA LEU A 165 10.67 -26.06 4.88
C LEU A 165 11.17 -25.26 6.09
N TYR A 166 12.48 -25.01 6.13
CA TYR A 166 13.14 -24.42 7.28
C TYR A 166 14.01 -23.24 6.88
N ARG A 167 14.05 -22.22 7.74
CA ARG A 167 15.00 -21.11 7.63
C ARG A 167 15.45 -20.67 9.00
N GLY A 168 16.75 -20.76 9.28
CA GLY A 168 17.34 -20.13 10.44
C GLY A 168 17.86 -18.74 10.11
N GLN A 169 17.68 -17.81 11.04
CA GLN A 169 18.24 -16.46 10.98
C GLN A 169 18.19 -15.73 12.33
N LEU A 170 18.90 -14.61 12.41
CA LEU A 170 18.71 -13.60 13.45
C LEU A 170 17.55 -12.66 13.08
N ILE A 171 16.78 -12.26 14.08
CA ILE A 171 15.69 -11.29 13.99
C ILE A 171 15.88 -10.24 15.08
N PRO A 172 15.74 -8.93 14.79
CA PRO A 172 15.86 -7.91 15.85
C PRO A 172 14.84 -8.18 16.95
N SER A 173 15.23 -8.04 18.21
CA SER A 173 14.36 -8.39 19.35
C SER A 173 13.04 -7.62 19.33
N ASN A 174 13.03 -6.37 18.86
CA ASN A 174 11.80 -5.60 18.67
C ASN A 174 10.86 -6.23 17.63
N ASP A 175 11.39 -6.76 16.54
CA ASP A 175 10.58 -7.41 15.49
C ASP A 175 10.12 -8.80 15.94
N PHE A 176 10.96 -9.53 16.68
CA PHE A 176 10.57 -10.77 17.31
C PHE A 176 9.39 -10.58 18.28
N GLU A 177 9.41 -9.55 19.12
CA GLU A 177 8.28 -9.24 20.01
C GLU A 177 7.01 -8.82 19.26
N LYS A 178 7.14 -8.18 18.08
CA LYS A 178 5.98 -7.96 17.18
C LYS A 178 5.41 -9.28 16.68
N ILE A 179 6.25 -10.24 16.27
CA ILE A 179 5.79 -11.55 15.82
C ILE A 179 5.13 -12.31 16.97
N ARG A 180 5.75 -12.30 18.16
CA ARG A 180 5.27 -12.96 19.38
C ARG A 180 3.91 -12.45 19.84
N SER A 181 3.67 -11.14 19.77
CA SER A 181 2.38 -10.53 20.11
C SER A 181 1.28 -10.77 19.06
N ASN A 182 1.63 -11.31 17.89
CA ASN A 182 0.73 -11.55 16.77
C ASN A 182 0.54 -13.05 16.43
N VAL A 183 0.78 -13.96 17.38
CA VAL A 183 0.45 -15.39 17.22
C VAL A 183 -1.04 -15.55 16.86
N GLY A 184 -1.31 -16.38 15.85
CA GLY A 184 -2.60 -16.53 15.17
C GLY A 184 -2.82 -15.57 14.00
N GLY A 185 -2.04 -14.49 13.90
CA GLY A 185 -2.08 -13.50 12.83
C GLY A 185 -1.32 -13.94 11.57
N LEU A 186 -1.20 -13.02 10.63
CA LEU A 186 -0.42 -13.18 9.41
C LEU A 186 0.97 -12.57 9.57
N LEU A 187 1.94 -13.20 8.92
CA LEU A 187 3.31 -12.74 8.76
C LEU A 187 3.60 -12.67 7.26
N SER A 188 4.14 -11.56 6.78
CA SER A 188 4.68 -11.48 5.43
C SER A 188 6.16 -11.18 5.48
N ILE A 189 6.88 -11.79 4.55
CA ILE A 189 8.30 -11.55 4.32
C ILE A 189 8.41 -10.74 3.04
N ASN A 190 8.93 -9.53 3.16
CA ASN A 190 8.98 -8.56 2.06
C ASN A 190 10.08 -8.88 1.03
N ARG A 191 10.68 -10.08 1.06
CA ARG A 191 11.77 -10.54 0.20
C ARG A 191 11.45 -11.91 -0.41
N PHE A 192 12.20 -12.30 -1.44
CA PHE A 192 12.26 -13.70 -1.83
C PHE A 192 12.91 -14.49 -0.69
N LEU A 193 12.18 -15.45 -0.12
CA LEU A 193 12.63 -16.18 1.05
C LEU A 193 13.29 -17.50 0.60
N SER A 194 14.61 -17.56 0.76
CA SER A 194 15.37 -18.80 0.61
C SER A 194 15.18 -19.69 1.84
N THR A 195 14.93 -20.97 1.61
CA THR A 195 14.64 -21.98 2.63
C THR A 195 15.28 -23.32 2.27
N SER A 196 15.44 -24.19 3.26
CA SER A 196 16.01 -25.54 3.11
C SER A 196 15.00 -26.60 3.50
N ALA A 197 15.08 -27.77 2.86
CA ALA A 197 14.39 -28.98 3.35
C ALA A 197 15.12 -29.64 4.54
N ASP A 198 16.35 -29.22 4.83
CA ASP A 198 17.18 -29.70 5.94
C ASP A 198 17.06 -28.75 7.14
N ARG A 199 16.47 -29.29 8.23
CA ARG A 199 16.26 -28.56 9.49
C ARG A 199 17.58 -28.28 10.21
N ASP A 200 18.52 -29.20 10.20
CA ASP A 200 19.77 -29.08 10.94
C ASP A 200 20.67 -28.04 10.27
N LEU A 201 20.70 -28.04 8.93
CA LEU A 201 21.35 -26.98 8.16
C LEU A 201 20.72 -25.61 8.47
N ALA A 202 19.40 -25.52 8.49
CA ALA A 202 18.71 -24.28 8.83
C ALA A 202 19.05 -23.81 10.26
N LEU A 203 19.15 -24.70 11.24
CA LEU A 203 19.57 -24.37 12.60
C LEU A 203 20.99 -23.79 12.66
N VAL A 204 21.93 -24.30 11.87
CA VAL A 204 23.27 -23.72 11.77
C VAL A 204 23.22 -22.26 11.31
N PHE A 205 22.32 -21.94 10.37
CA PHE A 205 22.10 -20.56 9.90
C PHE A 205 21.35 -19.66 10.90
N ALA A 206 20.65 -20.21 11.89
CA ALA A 206 19.98 -19.41 12.93
C ALA A 206 20.98 -18.64 13.80
N GLY A 207 22.17 -19.21 14.01
CA GLY A 207 23.18 -18.62 14.89
C GLY A 207 22.76 -18.70 16.35
N LYS A 208 23.11 -17.68 17.14
CA LYS A 208 22.82 -17.59 18.57
C LYS A 208 22.23 -16.24 18.92
N SER A 209 21.26 -16.22 19.83
CA SER A 209 20.68 -14.98 20.33
C SER A 209 21.74 -14.07 20.97
N THR A 210 21.59 -12.77 20.76
CA THR A 210 22.36 -11.70 21.37
C THR A 210 21.43 -10.78 22.17
N ASN A 211 21.95 -9.72 22.79
CA ASN A 211 21.10 -8.75 23.50
C ASN A 211 20.14 -8.00 22.57
N ASP A 212 20.53 -7.80 21.31
CA ASP A 212 19.76 -7.01 20.35
C ASP A 212 18.98 -7.90 19.37
N ASP A 213 19.41 -9.15 19.15
CA ASP A 213 18.84 -10.06 18.17
C ASP A 213 18.45 -11.41 18.77
N THR A 214 17.29 -11.93 18.37
CA THR A 214 16.81 -13.28 18.71
C THR A 214 17.14 -14.23 17.56
N ALA A 215 17.81 -15.35 17.85
CA ALA A 215 18.01 -16.41 16.88
C ALA A 215 16.72 -17.22 16.74
N VAL A 216 16.29 -17.39 15.49
CA VAL A 216 15.00 -17.97 15.16
C VAL A 216 15.14 -19.04 14.09
N LEU A 217 14.51 -20.19 14.32
CA LEU A 217 14.20 -21.18 13.31
C LEU A 217 12.74 -20.99 12.86
N LEU A 218 12.55 -20.57 11.62
CA LEU A 218 11.25 -20.60 10.94
C LEU A 218 11.00 -22.03 10.46
N GLU A 219 9.97 -22.68 11.00
CA GLU A 219 9.48 -23.98 10.55
C GLU A 219 8.18 -23.76 9.76
N ILE A 220 8.24 -23.92 8.45
CA ILE A 220 7.15 -23.59 7.52
C ILE A 220 6.45 -24.86 7.09
N SER A 221 5.22 -25.06 7.55
CA SER A 221 4.31 -26.11 7.14
C SER A 221 3.66 -25.80 5.80
N LEU A 222 3.76 -26.74 4.87
CA LEU A 222 3.17 -26.69 3.54
C LEU A 222 1.89 -27.54 3.55
N ALA A 223 0.72 -26.92 3.43
CA ALA A 223 -0.54 -27.64 3.26
C ALA A 223 -0.53 -28.59 2.03
N SER A 224 -1.39 -29.61 2.02
CA SER A 224 -1.36 -30.69 1.03
C SER A 224 -1.86 -30.34 -0.37
N ASN A 225 -2.60 -29.23 -0.53
CA ASN A 225 -3.20 -28.81 -1.80
C ASN A 225 -2.76 -27.37 -2.12
N HIS A 226 -1.74 -27.20 -2.96
CA HIS A 226 -1.22 -25.89 -3.39
C HIS A 226 -1.17 -25.71 -4.92
N THR A 227 -1.87 -26.55 -5.69
CA THR A 227 -1.78 -26.55 -7.17
C THR A 227 -2.01 -25.18 -7.83
N ASP A 228 -2.82 -24.31 -7.21
CA ASP A 228 -3.18 -22.98 -7.74
C ASP A 228 -2.78 -21.83 -6.78
N SER A 229 -1.85 -22.05 -5.84
CA SER A 229 -1.57 -21.10 -4.75
C SER A 229 -1.09 -19.73 -5.24
N SER A 230 -1.68 -18.66 -4.68
CA SER A 230 -1.20 -17.27 -4.83
C SER A 230 0.16 -16.99 -4.18
N ALA A 231 0.73 -17.99 -3.48
CA ALA A 231 2.02 -17.93 -2.81
C ALA A 231 3.01 -18.97 -3.38
N PRO A 232 3.51 -18.75 -4.61
CA PRO A 232 4.35 -19.72 -5.29
C PRO A 232 5.72 -19.87 -4.61
N PHE A 233 6.18 -21.11 -4.55
CA PHE A 233 7.51 -21.49 -4.11
C PHE A 233 8.02 -22.68 -4.90
N ALA A 234 9.32 -22.79 -5.11
CA ALA A 234 9.88 -23.91 -5.86
C ALA A 234 11.31 -24.23 -5.44
N GLY A 235 11.73 -25.47 -5.68
CA GLY A 235 13.13 -25.85 -5.63
C GLY A 235 13.91 -25.14 -6.74
N ILE A 236 15.00 -24.46 -6.39
CA ILE A 236 15.76 -23.63 -7.34
C ILE A 236 17.15 -24.16 -7.67
N ALA A 237 17.52 -25.34 -7.15
CA ALA A 237 18.85 -25.92 -7.32
C ALA A 237 19.31 -26.02 -8.80
N ALA A 238 18.40 -26.36 -9.72
CA ALA A 238 18.72 -26.44 -11.15
C ALA A 238 18.85 -25.07 -11.86
N TYR A 239 18.46 -23.98 -11.19
CA TYR A 239 18.36 -22.63 -11.75
C TYR A 239 19.27 -21.63 -11.04
N SER A 240 19.76 -21.96 -9.85
CA SER A 240 20.72 -21.17 -9.08
C SER A 240 22.14 -21.35 -9.61
N GLN A 241 23.03 -20.43 -9.25
CA GLN A 241 24.46 -20.53 -9.58
C GLN A 241 25.14 -21.69 -8.81
N PHE A 242 24.62 -22.05 -7.63
CA PHE A 242 25.17 -23.11 -6.79
C PHE A 242 24.91 -24.52 -7.34
N GLY A 243 23.96 -24.66 -8.26
CA GLY A 243 23.64 -25.94 -8.90
C GLY A 243 22.96 -26.93 -7.96
N SER A 244 23.05 -28.23 -8.27
CA SER A 244 22.34 -29.31 -7.56
C SER A 244 22.90 -29.64 -6.16
N GLY A 245 23.89 -28.89 -5.67
CA GLY A 245 24.57 -29.15 -4.39
C GLY A 245 23.70 -28.87 -3.16
N GLU A 246 22.73 -27.97 -3.27
CA GLU A 246 21.85 -27.57 -2.17
C GLU A 246 20.37 -27.77 -2.53
N ARG A 247 19.59 -28.35 -1.62
CA ARG A 247 18.12 -28.43 -1.74
C ARG A 247 17.48 -27.12 -1.28
N GLU A 248 17.77 -26.07 -2.02
CA GLU A 248 17.24 -24.74 -1.80
C GLU A 248 15.85 -24.59 -2.41
N TYR A 249 14.92 -24.05 -1.62
CA TYR A 249 13.58 -23.67 -2.04
C TYR A 249 13.40 -22.17 -1.87
N LEU A 250 12.91 -21.51 -2.92
CA LEU A 250 12.68 -20.08 -2.93
C LEU A 250 11.18 -19.79 -2.93
N PHE A 251 10.70 -19.09 -1.92
CA PHE A 251 9.37 -18.47 -1.94
C PHE A 251 9.43 -17.14 -2.68
N SER A 252 8.36 -16.84 -3.41
CA SER A 252 8.23 -15.54 -4.05
C SER A 252 8.07 -14.40 -3.03
N MET A 253 8.42 -13.17 -3.44
CA MET A 253 8.35 -12.01 -2.55
C MET A 253 6.94 -11.77 -2.01
N GLY A 254 6.84 -11.24 -0.79
CA GLY A 254 5.59 -10.95 -0.10
C GLY A 254 4.66 -12.16 0.03
N THR A 255 5.24 -13.35 0.12
CA THR A 255 4.52 -14.54 0.58
C THR A 255 3.99 -14.29 1.99
N VAL A 256 2.80 -14.81 2.27
CA VAL A 256 2.10 -14.66 3.54
C VAL A 256 2.03 -16.01 4.24
N PHE A 257 2.28 -15.99 5.55
CA PHE A 257 2.26 -17.13 6.43
C PHE A 257 1.33 -16.84 7.61
N ARG A 258 0.69 -17.88 8.15
CA ARG A 258 0.01 -17.84 9.45
C ARG A 258 1.04 -18.12 10.54
N ILE A 259 1.05 -17.31 11.61
CA ILE A 259 1.88 -17.58 12.79
C ILE A 259 1.10 -18.55 13.68
N ASP A 260 1.48 -19.81 13.73
CA ASP A 260 0.70 -20.83 14.45
C ASP A 260 1.01 -20.82 15.95
N ARG A 261 2.31 -20.91 16.27
CA ARG A 261 2.82 -20.89 17.64
C ARG A 261 4.32 -20.64 17.65
N ILE A 262 4.84 -20.34 18.84
CA ILE A 262 6.27 -20.10 19.08
C ILE A 262 6.69 -21.01 20.24
N GLU A 263 7.81 -21.72 20.07
CA GLU A 263 8.34 -22.68 21.03
C GLU A 263 9.84 -22.44 21.21
N ASP A 264 10.33 -22.48 22.45
CA ASP A 264 11.76 -22.41 22.70
C ASP A 264 12.42 -23.75 22.31
N ILE A 265 13.49 -23.72 21.52
CA ILE A 265 14.26 -24.93 21.16
C ILE A 265 15.30 -25.21 22.25
N ASP A 266 16.08 -24.18 22.58
CA ASP A 266 17.07 -24.17 23.64
C ASP A 266 17.22 -22.74 24.21
N HIS A 267 18.23 -22.49 25.04
CA HIS A 267 18.44 -21.16 25.64
C HIS A 267 18.83 -20.07 24.64
N ASP A 268 19.33 -20.44 23.45
CA ASP A 268 19.90 -19.51 22.49
C ASP A 268 19.02 -19.36 21.24
N CYS A 269 18.01 -20.20 21.02
CA CYS A 269 17.21 -20.26 19.79
C CYS A 269 15.72 -20.59 20.01
N VAL A 270 14.85 -19.89 19.26
CA VAL A 270 13.39 -20.04 19.30
C VAL A 270 12.85 -20.56 17.96
N CYS A 271 11.89 -21.49 17.99
CA CYS A 271 11.17 -21.95 16.82
C CYS A 271 9.88 -21.15 16.62
N ILE A 272 9.68 -20.60 15.42
CA ILE A 272 8.41 -20.02 15.00
C ILE A 272 7.77 -20.98 14.00
N HIS A 273 6.64 -21.57 14.40
CA HIS A 273 5.84 -22.44 13.56
C HIS A 273 4.94 -21.60 12.67
N LEU A 274 5.12 -21.75 11.37
CA LEU A 274 4.41 -21.02 10.33
C LEU A 274 3.64 -21.99 9.44
N THR A 275 2.46 -21.59 8.96
CA THR A 275 1.74 -22.30 7.90
C THR A 275 1.62 -21.41 6.68
N LEU A 276 1.98 -21.92 5.50
CA LEU A 276 1.77 -21.22 4.23
C LEU A 276 0.27 -21.00 3.99
N THR A 277 -0.16 -19.74 3.88
CA THR A 277 -1.59 -19.42 3.72
C THR A 277 -2.12 -19.91 2.39
N GLN A 278 -3.37 -20.39 2.38
CA GLN A 278 -4.10 -20.77 1.17
C GLN A 278 -5.02 -19.62 0.70
N ASP A 279 -5.45 -19.67 -0.56
CA ASP A 279 -6.29 -18.62 -1.15
C ASP A 279 -7.67 -18.48 -0.47
N ASN A 280 -8.14 -19.55 0.19
CA ASN A 280 -9.37 -19.58 0.96
C ASN A 280 -9.23 -19.01 2.38
N ASP A 281 -8.04 -18.55 2.77
CA ASP A 281 -7.79 -17.94 4.06
C ASP A 281 -8.66 -16.68 4.23
N PRO A 282 -9.62 -16.65 5.18
CA PRO A 282 -10.60 -15.56 5.25
C PRO A 282 -9.97 -14.18 5.45
N GLN A 283 -8.84 -14.13 6.16
CA GLN A 283 -8.12 -12.90 6.43
C GLN A 283 -7.42 -12.42 5.15
N LEU A 284 -6.74 -13.32 4.45
CA LEU A 284 -6.09 -13.01 3.17
C LEU A 284 -7.11 -12.63 2.08
N THR A 285 -8.26 -13.31 2.00
CA THR A 285 -9.32 -12.98 1.04
C THR A 285 -9.88 -11.57 1.29
N ALA A 286 -10.10 -11.20 2.56
CA ALA A 286 -10.57 -9.86 2.91
C ALA A 286 -9.54 -8.77 2.52
N LEU A 287 -8.26 -9.03 2.76
CA LEU A 287 -7.15 -8.16 2.36
C LEU A 287 -7.07 -8.02 0.83
N ALA A 288 -7.13 -9.14 0.11
CA ALA A 288 -7.07 -9.17 -1.36
C ALA A 288 -8.22 -8.37 -2.00
N LYS A 289 -9.45 -8.52 -1.49
CA LYS A 289 -10.60 -7.74 -1.94
C LYS A 289 -10.44 -6.25 -1.70
N TYR A 290 -9.83 -5.86 -0.58
CA TYR A 290 -9.54 -4.46 -0.31
C TYR A 290 -8.48 -3.93 -1.29
N MET A 291 -7.40 -4.68 -1.51
CA MET A 291 -6.34 -4.29 -2.43
C MET A 291 -6.83 -4.15 -3.87
N SER A 292 -7.73 -5.02 -4.32
CA SER A 292 -8.28 -4.95 -5.68
C SER A 292 -9.14 -3.69 -5.89
N ILE A 293 -9.89 -3.28 -4.86
CA ILE A 293 -10.67 -2.03 -4.87
C ILE A 293 -9.72 -0.83 -4.96
N GLU A 294 -8.67 -0.78 -4.15
CA GLU A 294 -7.71 0.34 -4.17
C GLU A 294 -6.97 0.46 -5.50
N LEU A 295 -6.46 -0.66 -6.02
CA LEU A 295 -5.67 -0.66 -7.26
C LEU A 295 -6.53 -0.50 -8.52
N HIS A 296 -7.85 -0.67 -8.43
CA HIS A 296 -8.77 -0.66 -9.57
C HIS A 296 -8.30 -1.56 -10.73
N GLU A 297 -7.62 -2.67 -10.39
CA GLU A 297 -6.98 -3.62 -11.31
C GLU A 297 -6.00 -2.99 -12.32
N ARG A 298 -5.45 -1.82 -12.01
CA ARG A 298 -4.42 -1.16 -12.82
C ARG A 298 -3.09 -1.28 -12.11
N TYR A 299 -2.07 -1.65 -12.87
CA TYR A 299 -0.72 -1.86 -12.36
C TYR A 299 0.25 -1.09 -13.27
N ASP A 300 0.24 0.22 -13.12
CA ASP A 300 1.02 1.15 -13.93
C ASP A 300 1.67 2.24 -13.07
N LEU A 301 2.48 3.09 -13.71
CA LEU A 301 3.16 4.21 -13.05
C LEU A 301 2.19 5.17 -12.35
N THR A 302 0.96 5.33 -12.86
CA THR A 302 -0.05 6.16 -12.20
C THR A 302 -0.55 5.53 -10.92
N THR A 303 -0.63 4.20 -10.87
CA THR A 303 -1.04 3.47 -9.67
C THR A 303 0.06 3.50 -8.62
N LEU A 304 1.33 3.31 -9.03
CA LEU A 304 2.47 3.50 -8.14
C LEU A 304 2.55 4.93 -7.61
N GLY A 305 2.38 5.93 -8.49
CA GLY A 305 2.39 7.33 -8.09
C GLY A 305 1.24 7.69 -7.14
N MET A 306 0.04 7.12 -7.33
CA MET A 306 -1.09 7.30 -6.40
C MET A 306 -0.77 6.73 -5.03
N PHE A 307 -0.23 5.52 -4.99
CA PHE A 307 0.22 4.90 -3.74
C PHE A 307 1.29 5.75 -3.02
N VAL A 308 2.23 6.31 -3.78
CA VAL A 308 3.27 7.23 -3.29
C VAL A 308 2.69 8.57 -2.83
N LEU A 309 1.66 9.07 -3.51
CA LEU A 309 0.95 10.31 -3.16
C LEU A 309 0.18 10.13 -1.86
N ASP A 310 -0.48 8.98 -1.73
CA ASP A 310 -1.19 8.62 -0.53
C ASP A 310 -0.21 8.65 0.62
N ILE A 311 0.95 7.97 0.54
CA ILE A 311 1.96 7.98 1.60
C ILE A 311 2.60 9.37 1.81
N GLY A 312 2.15 10.43 1.17
CA GLY A 312 2.59 11.78 1.49
C GLY A 312 3.95 12.15 0.89
N ASP A 313 4.54 11.29 0.06
CA ASP A 313 5.72 11.63 -0.72
C ASP A 313 5.31 12.27 -2.05
N TYR A 314 4.82 13.51 -1.95
CA TYR A 314 4.26 14.24 -3.08
C TYR A 314 5.29 14.53 -4.18
N HIS A 315 6.58 14.65 -3.81
CA HIS A 315 7.66 14.89 -4.76
C HIS A 315 7.88 13.67 -5.68
N ARG A 316 8.00 12.48 -5.09
CA ARG A 316 8.14 11.23 -5.87
C ARG A 316 6.88 10.90 -6.65
N ALA A 317 5.70 11.06 -6.05
CA ALA A 317 4.43 10.86 -6.75
C ALA A 317 4.35 11.70 -8.03
N LYS A 318 4.71 13.00 -7.93
CA LYS A 318 4.78 13.90 -9.08
C LYS A 318 5.74 13.38 -10.16
N GLN A 319 6.92 12.87 -9.79
CA GLN A 319 7.87 12.31 -10.75
C GLN A 319 7.26 11.11 -11.49
N PHE A 320 6.65 10.16 -10.78
CA PHE A 320 5.99 9.02 -11.41
C PHE A 320 4.86 9.44 -12.35
N PHE A 321 4.03 10.42 -11.97
CA PHE A 321 2.98 10.92 -12.85
C PHE A 321 3.52 11.66 -14.08
N ALA A 322 4.64 12.38 -13.94
CA ALA A 322 5.28 13.04 -15.07
C ALA A 322 5.85 12.03 -16.07
N THR A 323 6.51 10.96 -15.59
CA THR A 323 6.98 9.86 -16.42
C THR A 323 5.81 9.09 -17.06
N ALA A 324 4.71 8.89 -16.32
CA ALA A 324 3.51 8.29 -16.90
C ALA A 324 2.92 9.16 -18.03
N LEU A 325 2.93 10.48 -17.86
CA LEU A 325 2.44 11.43 -18.86
C LEU A 325 3.28 11.39 -20.15
N THR A 326 4.61 11.33 -20.05
CA THR A 326 5.49 11.24 -21.23
C THR A 326 5.27 9.93 -21.99
N ALA A 327 5.00 8.83 -21.27
CA ALA A 327 4.68 7.54 -21.86
C ALA A 327 3.22 7.40 -22.34
N ALA A 328 2.35 8.36 -22.06
CA ALA A 328 0.91 8.23 -22.31
C ALA A 328 0.53 8.31 -23.80
N LYS A 329 0.11 7.16 -24.35
CA LYS A 329 -0.28 6.99 -25.76
C LYS A 329 -1.73 7.38 -26.07
N THR A 330 -2.64 7.34 -25.09
CA THR A 330 -4.08 7.60 -25.31
C THR A 330 -4.52 8.90 -24.64
N PRO A 331 -5.54 9.60 -25.19
CA PRO A 331 -6.10 10.80 -24.55
C PRO A 331 -6.61 10.54 -23.13
N GLY A 332 -7.25 9.39 -22.90
CA GLY A 332 -7.73 9.00 -21.57
C GLY A 332 -6.59 8.79 -20.55
N HIS A 333 -5.45 8.23 -20.97
CA HIS A 333 -4.30 8.10 -20.08
C HIS A 333 -3.67 9.47 -19.77
N ARG A 334 -3.59 10.37 -20.76
CA ARG A 334 -3.09 11.75 -20.55
C ARG A 334 -3.97 12.55 -19.59
N VAL A 335 -5.29 12.48 -19.75
CA VAL A 335 -6.27 13.08 -18.83
C VAL A 335 -6.00 12.64 -17.39
N ARG A 336 -5.87 11.33 -17.16
CA ARG A 336 -5.59 10.79 -15.82
C ARG A 336 -4.26 11.31 -15.27
N CYS A 337 -3.21 11.33 -16.09
CA CYS A 337 -1.91 11.84 -15.66
C CYS A 337 -1.95 13.33 -15.30
N HIS A 338 -2.66 14.16 -16.08
CA HIS A 338 -2.85 15.57 -15.75
C HIS A 338 -3.62 15.77 -14.44
N ASN A 339 -4.71 15.02 -14.22
CA ASN A 339 -5.44 15.07 -12.95
C ASN A 339 -4.52 14.74 -11.76
N LEU A 340 -3.77 13.64 -11.85
CA LEU A 340 -2.88 13.18 -10.79
C LEU A 340 -1.70 14.13 -10.54
N LEU A 341 -1.11 14.70 -11.59
CA LEU A 341 -0.11 15.76 -11.47
C LEU A 341 -0.70 17.00 -10.80
N GLY A 342 -1.93 17.39 -11.16
CA GLY A 342 -2.64 18.51 -10.53
C GLY A 342 -2.80 18.30 -9.03
N MET A 343 -3.21 17.10 -8.62
CA MET A 343 -3.31 16.72 -7.19
C MET A 343 -1.94 16.76 -6.50
N ALA A 344 -0.88 16.24 -7.13
CA ALA A 344 0.46 16.27 -6.55
C ALA A 344 0.99 17.71 -6.37
N TYR A 345 0.77 18.59 -7.36
CA TYR A 345 1.14 19.99 -7.26
C TYR A 345 0.35 20.74 -6.18
N GLU A 346 -0.95 20.47 -6.04
CA GLU A 346 -1.77 21.04 -4.95
C GLU A 346 -1.21 20.66 -3.59
N LYS A 347 -0.88 19.39 -3.38
CA LYS A 347 -0.29 18.90 -2.11
C LYS A 347 1.10 19.48 -1.84
N LEU A 348 1.85 19.84 -2.88
CA LEU A 348 3.12 20.54 -2.77
C LEU A 348 2.97 22.06 -2.57
N GLY A 349 1.75 22.61 -2.65
CA GLY A 349 1.47 24.05 -2.57
C GLY A 349 1.78 24.83 -3.85
N ASP A 350 2.14 24.17 -4.95
CA ASP A 350 2.36 24.80 -6.26
C ASP A 350 1.01 24.95 -7.00
N TYR A 351 0.19 25.85 -6.48
CA TYR A 351 -1.20 26.02 -6.92
C TYR A 351 -1.34 26.46 -8.38
N ASP A 352 -0.38 27.20 -8.91
CA ASP A 352 -0.43 27.66 -10.31
C ASP A 352 -0.23 26.48 -11.28
N LYS A 353 0.74 25.61 -11.00
CA LYS A 353 0.90 24.37 -11.78
C LYS A 353 -0.26 23.41 -11.58
N ALA A 354 -0.81 23.30 -10.37
CA ALA A 354 -2.00 22.49 -10.12
C ALA A 354 -3.16 22.91 -11.03
N LEU A 355 -3.45 24.22 -11.08
CA LEU A 355 -4.47 24.77 -11.97
C LEU A 355 -4.15 24.52 -13.44
N GLU A 356 -2.90 24.71 -13.87
CA GLU A 356 -2.46 24.42 -15.25
C GLU A 356 -2.77 22.98 -15.65
N GLN A 357 -2.42 22.00 -14.80
CA GLN A 357 -2.68 20.59 -15.09
C GLN A 357 -4.17 20.27 -15.19
N PHE A 358 -5.01 20.77 -14.27
CA PHE A 358 -6.45 20.60 -14.37
C PHE A 358 -7.05 21.30 -15.60
N GLN A 359 -6.50 22.44 -16.05
CA GLN A 359 -6.92 23.06 -17.31
C GLN A 359 -6.55 22.22 -18.53
N LEU A 360 -5.37 21.58 -18.54
CA LEU A 360 -4.96 20.66 -19.61
C LEU A 360 -5.88 19.45 -19.67
N GLU A 361 -6.25 18.88 -18.52
CA GLU A 361 -7.25 17.81 -18.41
C GLU A 361 -8.60 18.24 -19.03
N LEU A 362 -9.14 19.39 -18.61
CA LEU A 362 -10.39 19.94 -19.15
C LEU A 362 -10.29 20.15 -20.67
N LYS A 363 -9.15 20.62 -21.18
CA LYS A 363 -8.93 20.85 -22.61
C LYS A 363 -9.02 19.55 -23.41
N ILE A 364 -8.44 18.46 -22.92
CA ILE A 364 -8.52 17.15 -23.59
C ILE A 364 -9.94 16.59 -23.55
N HIS A 365 -10.64 16.70 -22.41
CA HIS A 365 -12.03 16.25 -22.32
C HIS A 365 -12.95 17.02 -23.29
N ARG A 366 -12.79 18.35 -23.40
CA ARG A 366 -13.60 19.19 -24.30
C ARG A 366 -13.42 18.86 -25.78
N GLN A 367 -12.35 18.19 -26.18
CA GLN A 367 -12.18 17.75 -27.57
C GLN A 367 -13.13 16.61 -27.93
N ASN A 368 -13.60 15.85 -26.95
CA ASN A 368 -14.31 14.58 -27.18
C ASN A 368 -15.69 14.51 -26.51
N LEU A 369 -16.02 15.46 -25.62
CA LEU A 369 -17.22 15.39 -24.77
C LEU A 369 -17.96 16.74 -24.71
N PRO A 370 -19.30 16.73 -24.57
CA PRO A 370 -20.11 17.94 -24.42
C PRO A 370 -19.82 18.66 -23.10
N VAL A 371 -19.97 19.98 -23.05
CA VAL A 371 -19.46 20.86 -21.98
C VAL A 371 -20.04 20.57 -20.58
N ASP A 372 -21.16 19.88 -20.51
CA ASP A 372 -21.93 19.46 -19.34
C ASP A 372 -21.79 17.97 -19.01
N HIS A 373 -20.88 17.25 -19.68
CA HIS A 373 -20.62 15.84 -19.40
C HIS A 373 -20.19 15.62 -17.93
N PRO A 374 -20.72 14.59 -17.22
CA PRO A 374 -20.43 14.34 -15.81
C PRO A 374 -18.95 14.26 -15.43
N VAL A 375 -18.10 13.79 -16.37
CA VAL A 375 -16.64 13.70 -16.18
C VAL A 375 -15.98 15.03 -15.81
N PHE A 376 -16.60 16.18 -16.12
CA PHE A 376 -16.04 17.48 -15.78
C PHE A 376 -16.21 17.86 -14.30
N ALA A 377 -17.15 17.25 -13.57
CA ALA A 377 -17.44 17.61 -12.19
C ALA A 377 -16.23 17.40 -11.25
N PRO A 378 -15.54 16.24 -11.26
CA PRO A 378 -14.35 16.04 -10.44
C PRO A 378 -13.24 17.07 -10.72
N THR A 379 -12.95 17.39 -11.99
CA THR A 379 -11.92 18.37 -12.34
C THR A 379 -12.28 19.77 -11.84
N TYR A 380 -13.55 20.19 -11.95
CA TYR A 380 -13.99 21.47 -11.38
C TYR A 380 -13.93 21.49 -9.85
N SER A 381 -14.21 20.36 -9.20
CA SER A 381 -14.05 20.20 -7.75
C SER A 381 -12.57 20.36 -7.35
N ASN A 382 -11.65 19.73 -8.07
CA ASN A 382 -10.21 19.86 -7.80
C ASN A 382 -9.71 21.30 -7.96
N ILE A 383 -10.16 22.00 -9.01
CA ILE A 383 -9.89 23.44 -9.19
C ILE A 383 -10.47 24.24 -8.01
N ALA A 384 -11.66 23.89 -7.53
CA ALA A 384 -12.28 24.57 -6.39
C ALA A 384 -11.48 24.37 -5.10
N VAL A 385 -10.94 23.16 -4.86
CA VAL A 385 -10.04 22.87 -3.74
C VAL A 385 -8.80 23.74 -3.81
N VAL A 386 -8.14 23.83 -4.97
CA VAL A 386 -6.95 24.70 -5.14
C VAL A 386 -7.27 26.16 -4.80
N TYR A 387 -8.42 26.69 -5.24
CA TYR A 387 -8.83 28.04 -4.87
C TYR A 387 -9.16 28.18 -3.38
N MET A 388 -9.73 27.15 -2.76
CA MET A 388 -10.00 27.12 -1.33
C MET A 388 -8.71 27.17 -0.52
N ASP A 389 -7.68 26.43 -0.92
CA ASP A 389 -6.36 26.40 -0.28
C ASP A 389 -5.61 27.73 -0.44
N ARG A 390 -5.83 28.43 -1.55
CA ARG A 390 -5.37 29.82 -1.75
C ARG A 390 -6.17 30.86 -0.95
N GLY A 391 -7.21 30.46 -0.22
CA GLY A 391 -8.11 31.37 0.49
C GLY A 391 -9.08 32.16 -0.41
N GLN A 392 -9.15 31.84 -1.70
CA GLN A 392 -10.02 32.49 -2.68
C GLN A 392 -11.43 31.88 -2.67
N LEU A 393 -12.13 32.09 -1.55
CA LEU A 393 -13.40 31.42 -1.23
C LEU A 393 -14.51 31.64 -2.27
N ASP A 394 -14.57 32.80 -2.93
CA ASP A 394 -15.58 33.08 -3.96
C ASP A 394 -15.38 32.27 -5.24
N LEU A 395 -14.12 32.09 -5.65
CA LEU A 395 -13.79 31.25 -6.79
C LEU A 395 -14.01 29.78 -6.45
N ALA A 396 -13.59 29.33 -5.27
CA ALA A 396 -13.87 27.98 -4.79
C ALA A 396 -15.38 27.68 -4.81
N LEU A 397 -16.21 28.59 -4.27
CA LEU A 397 -17.66 28.44 -4.25
C LEU A 397 -18.25 28.35 -5.67
N LYS A 398 -17.78 29.19 -6.60
CA LYS A 398 -18.20 29.16 -8.01
C LYS A 398 -17.92 27.79 -8.65
N TYR A 399 -16.73 27.25 -8.46
CA TYR A 399 -16.33 25.97 -9.07
C TYR A 399 -17.01 24.76 -8.40
N PHE A 400 -17.16 24.72 -7.07
CA PHE A 400 -17.93 23.66 -6.41
C PHE A 400 -19.41 23.69 -6.81
N ARG A 401 -20.02 24.86 -6.97
CA ARG A 401 -21.40 24.97 -7.48
C ARG A 401 -21.50 24.44 -8.92
N ARG A 402 -20.49 24.70 -9.75
CA ARG A 402 -20.45 24.17 -11.11
C ARG A 402 -20.35 22.64 -11.13
N ALA A 403 -19.46 22.06 -10.31
CA ALA A 403 -19.33 20.61 -10.15
C ALA A 403 -20.67 19.99 -9.67
N LEU A 404 -21.30 20.61 -8.68
CA LEU A 404 -22.60 20.18 -8.16
C LEU A 404 -23.69 20.17 -9.23
N ILE A 405 -23.80 21.23 -10.04
CA ILE A 405 -24.81 21.32 -11.11
C ILE A 405 -24.61 20.22 -12.15
N ILE A 406 -23.36 19.99 -12.57
CA ILE A 406 -23.03 18.96 -13.58
C ILE A 406 -23.38 17.57 -13.04
N GLU A 407 -22.98 17.25 -11.81
CA GLU A 407 -23.24 15.95 -11.20
C GLU A 407 -24.74 15.71 -10.95
N GLN A 408 -25.50 16.75 -10.57
CA GLN A 408 -26.95 16.65 -10.40
C GLN A 408 -27.70 16.43 -11.71
N ALA A 409 -27.16 16.91 -12.83
CA ALA A 409 -27.75 16.74 -14.16
C ALA A 409 -27.36 15.40 -14.83
N ALA A 410 -26.45 14.62 -14.21
CA ALA A 410 -26.04 13.33 -14.72
C ALA A 410 -27.21 12.33 -14.71
N ILE A 411 -27.26 11.43 -15.71
CA ILE A 411 -28.27 10.35 -15.78
C ILE A 411 -28.15 9.44 -14.55
N GLU A 412 -26.92 9.14 -14.15
CA GLU A 412 -26.60 8.36 -12.95
C GLU A 412 -25.71 9.20 -12.02
N PRO A 413 -26.28 10.03 -11.14
CA PRO A 413 -25.50 10.88 -10.25
C PRO A 413 -24.66 10.07 -9.27
N ASN A 414 -23.39 10.43 -9.12
CA ASN A 414 -22.56 9.90 -8.05
C ASN A 414 -22.90 10.59 -6.73
N TYR A 415 -23.74 9.93 -5.93
CA TYR A 415 -24.20 10.46 -4.65
C TYR A 415 -23.08 10.66 -3.61
N VAL A 416 -21.97 9.93 -3.73
CA VAL A 416 -20.79 10.15 -2.88
C VAL A 416 -20.17 11.50 -3.21
N GLU A 417 -19.93 11.79 -4.50
CA GLU A 417 -19.39 13.07 -4.97
C GLU A 417 -20.34 14.24 -4.69
N LEU A 418 -21.65 14.06 -4.90
CA LEU A 418 -22.65 15.06 -4.49
C LEU A 418 -22.53 15.43 -3.01
N SER A 419 -22.27 14.44 -2.14
CA SER A 419 -22.08 14.68 -0.72
C SER A 419 -20.81 15.49 -0.42
N VAL A 420 -19.74 15.26 -1.20
CA VAL A 420 -18.47 15.98 -1.12
C VAL A 420 -18.66 17.43 -1.53
N TYR A 421 -19.31 17.70 -2.66
CA TYR A 421 -19.57 19.06 -3.13
C TYR A 421 -20.46 19.84 -2.16
N HIS A 422 -21.53 19.23 -1.64
CA HIS A 422 -22.36 19.86 -0.61
C HIS A 422 -21.56 20.19 0.65
N SER A 423 -20.69 19.30 1.11
CA SER A 423 -19.87 19.53 2.30
C SER A 423 -18.90 20.70 2.09
N HIS A 424 -18.19 20.75 0.96
CA HIS A 424 -17.25 21.83 0.66
C HIS A 424 -17.94 23.19 0.52
N ILE A 425 -19.09 23.25 -0.16
CA ILE A 425 -19.90 24.47 -0.21
C ILE A 425 -20.31 24.90 1.21
N GLY A 426 -20.77 23.95 2.04
CA GLY A 426 -21.09 24.21 3.44
C GLY A 426 -19.92 24.79 4.24
N LEU A 427 -18.71 24.25 4.06
CA LEU A 427 -17.49 24.73 4.71
C LEU A 427 -17.11 26.14 4.25
N ILE A 428 -17.20 26.43 2.95
CA ILE A 428 -16.91 27.76 2.40
C ILE A 428 -17.90 28.79 2.94
N LEU A 429 -19.20 28.47 2.94
CA LEU A 429 -20.23 29.36 3.50
C LEU A 429 -20.00 29.61 4.99
N LYS A 430 -19.55 28.59 5.75
CA LYS A 430 -19.15 28.75 7.15
C LYS A 430 -17.98 29.70 7.30
N ALA A 431 -16.95 29.57 6.48
CA ALA A 431 -15.79 30.46 6.48
C ALA A 431 -16.17 31.91 6.14
N LYS A 432 -17.19 32.09 5.30
CA LYS A 432 -17.81 33.41 4.99
C LYS A 432 -18.81 33.89 6.05
N SER A 433 -18.94 33.21 7.20
CA SER A 433 -19.91 33.52 8.27
C SER A 433 -21.39 33.40 7.87
N LEU A 434 -21.71 32.76 6.75
CA LEU A 434 -23.07 32.47 6.28
C LEU A 434 -23.59 31.17 6.91
N LEU A 435 -23.68 31.15 8.24
CA LEU A 435 -23.91 29.93 9.01
C LEU A 435 -25.27 29.25 8.74
N LYS A 436 -26.33 30.03 8.47
CA LYS A 436 -27.66 29.48 8.16
C LYS A 436 -27.66 28.73 6.82
N GLU A 437 -27.02 29.27 5.80
CA GLU A 437 -26.88 28.61 4.49
C GLU A 437 -25.95 27.40 4.59
N SER A 438 -24.80 27.55 5.28
CA SER A 438 -23.88 26.45 5.57
C SER A 438 -24.59 25.25 6.19
N LEU A 439 -25.50 25.49 7.14
CA LEU A 439 -26.28 24.45 7.79
C LEU A 439 -27.13 23.64 6.81
N VAL A 440 -27.74 24.28 5.81
CA VAL A 440 -28.56 23.62 4.78
C VAL A 440 -27.70 22.67 3.96
N TYR A 441 -26.55 23.14 3.49
CA TYR A 441 -25.62 22.35 2.68
C TYR A 441 -25.02 21.17 3.47
N GLN A 442 -24.60 21.40 4.71
CA GLN A 442 -24.01 20.33 5.53
C GLN A 442 -25.02 19.25 5.91
N LYS A 443 -26.30 19.61 6.11
CA LYS A 443 -27.38 18.62 6.33
C LYS A 443 -27.61 17.75 5.09
N LYS A 444 -27.59 18.33 3.89
CA LYS A 444 -27.69 17.57 2.63
C LYS A 444 -26.50 16.62 2.48
N ALA A 445 -25.27 17.09 2.73
CA ALA A 445 -24.08 16.24 2.72
C ALA A 445 -24.19 15.06 3.68
N LEU A 446 -24.65 15.29 4.92
CA LEU A 446 -24.88 14.21 5.89
C LEU A 446 -25.91 13.20 5.39
N SER A 447 -27.06 13.67 4.87
CA SER A 447 -28.12 12.79 4.37
C SER A 447 -27.63 11.88 3.24
N LEU A 448 -26.86 12.43 2.29
CA LEU A 448 -26.27 11.66 1.19
C LEU A 448 -25.25 10.63 1.71
N ARG A 449 -24.38 11.03 2.64
CA ARG A 449 -23.41 10.11 3.27
C ARG A 449 -24.11 8.95 4.00
N GLN A 450 -25.23 9.21 4.68
CA GLN A 450 -26.00 8.17 5.36
C GLN A 450 -26.72 7.21 4.40
N MET A 451 -27.04 7.68 3.19
CA MET A 451 -27.65 6.86 2.15
C MET A 451 -26.63 5.95 1.47
N CYS A 452 -25.41 6.44 1.24
CA CYS A 452 -24.42 5.77 0.40
C CYS A 452 -23.31 5.04 1.18
N LEU A 453 -23.11 5.37 2.46
CA LEU A 453 -22.00 4.84 3.25
C LEU A 453 -22.51 4.01 4.44
N PRO A 454 -21.75 3.00 4.90
CA PRO A 454 -22.07 2.25 6.10
C PRO A 454 -22.29 3.19 7.31
N PRO A 455 -23.20 2.88 8.26
CA PRO A 455 -23.53 3.77 9.38
C PRO A 455 -22.35 4.21 10.28
N ILE A 456 -21.22 3.51 10.20
CA ILE A 456 -20.01 3.72 11.01
C ILE A 456 -18.90 4.40 10.18
N HIS A 457 -19.19 4.82 8.95
CA HIS A 457 -18.20 5.42 8.06
C HIS A 457 -17.65 6.74 8.62
N PRO A 458 -16.31 6.98 8.62
CA PRO A 458 -15.69 8.18 9.18
C PRO A 458 -16.29 9.50 8.67
N SER A 459 -16.60 9.57 7.37
CA SER A 459 -17.23 10.75 6.74
C SER A 459 -18.59 11.13 7.36
N ILE A 460 -19.33 10.18 7.97
CA ILE A 460 -20.57 10.49 8.70
C ILE A 460 -20.25 11.21 10.02
N ALA A 461 -19.25 10.72 10.76
CA ALA A 461 -18.79 11.37 12.00
C ALA A 461 -18.23 12.77 11.74
N GLU A 462 -17.48 12.95 10.65
CA GLU A 462 -16.97 14.24 10.20
C GLU A 462 -18.12 15.22 9.88
N ALA A 463 -19.16 14.74 9.16
CA ALA A 463 -20.34 15.56 8.87
C ALA A 463 -21.08 16.00 10.14
N TYR A 464 -21.20 15.13 11.15
CA TYR A 464 -21.75 15.51 12.46
C TYR A 464 -20.89 16.57 13.16
N ASN A 465 -19.56 16.45 13.14
CA ASN A 465 -18.68 17.47 13.71
C ASN A 465 -18.82 18.81 12.97
N ASN A 466 -18.89 18.80 11.64
CA ASN A 466 -19.12 20.02 10.86
C ASN A 466 -20.44 20.69 11.25
N LEU A 467 -21.53 19.93 11.38
CA LEU A 467 -22.81 20.44 11.88
C LEU A 467 -22.72 21.00 13.30
N ALA A 468 -21.98 20.33 14.19
CA ALA A 468 -21.79 20.78 15.56
C ALA A 468 -21.11 22.16 15.60
N THR A 469 -20.05 22.36 14.80
CA THR A 469 -19.38 23.68 14.71
C THR A 469 -20.29 24.77 14.18
N ILE A 470 -21.19 24.46 13.23
CA ILE A 470 -22.15 25.41 12.69
C ILE A 470 -23.21 25.76 13.75
N TYR A 471 -23.74 24.76 14.47
CA TYR A 471 -24.70 25.00 15.54
C TYR A 471 -24.12 25.82 16.69
N TYR A 472 -22.85 25.57 17.05
CA TYR A 472 -22.14 26.37 18.04
C TYR A 472 -22.04 27.83 17.61
N GLY A 473 -21.64 28.09 16.35
CA GLY A 473 -21.60 29.45 15.80
C GLY A 473 -22.99 30.13 15.70
N LEU A 474 -24.07 29.35 15.63
CA LEU A 474 -25.45 29.84 15.69
C LEU A 474 -26.00 30.00 17.13
N HIS A 475 -25.15 29.82 18.15
CA HIS A 475 -25.53 29.82 19.57
C HIS A 475 -26.59 28.76 19.94
N GLN A 476 -26.66 27.65 19.19
CA GLN A 476 -27.56 26.52 19.45
C GLN A 476 -26.80 25.39 20.15
N ASN A 477 -26.33 25.67 21.38
CA ASN A 477 -25.41 24.80 22.13
C ASN A 477 -25.94 23.38 22.33
N ASP A 478 -27.24 23.20 22.63
CA ASP A 478 -27.84 21.87 22.82
C ASP A 478 -27.75 21.01 21.56
N LYS A 479 -27.96 21.63 20.39
CA LYS A 479 -27.83 20.93 19.10
C LYS A 479 -26.37 20.65 18.77
N ALA A 480 -25.46 21.56 19.09
CA ALA A 480 -24.03 21.33 18.91
C ALA A 480 -23.54 20.13 19.73
N ILE A 481 -23.92 20.08 21.02
CA ILE A 481 -23.61 18.95 21.92
C ILE A 481 -24.22 17.65 21.39
N CYS A 482 -25.48 17.70 20.93
CA CYS A 482 -26.14 16.54 20.33
C CYS A 482 -25.37 16.00 19.11
N MET A 483 -24.92 16.88 18.21
CA MET A 483 -24.15 16.46 17.03
C MET A 483 -22.76 15.93 17.41
N HIS A 484 -22.06 16.54 18.37
CA HIS A 484 -20.80 15.98 18.88
C HIS A 484 -21.00 14.62 19.55
N LYS A 485 -22.09 14.42 20.31
CA LYS A 485 -22.44 13.10 20.87
C LYS A 485 -22.69 12.06 19.77
N LYS A 486 -23.32 12.44 18.65
CA LYS A 486 -23.51 11.55 17.49
C LYS A 486 -22.19 11.23 16.78
N ALA A 487 -21.33 12.22 16.57
CA ALA A 487 -19.99 12.01 16.02
C ALA A 487 -19.18 11.06 16.91
N TRP A 488 -19.17 11.33 18.22
CA TRP A 488 -18.51 10.50 19.21
C TRP A 488 -19.13 9.13 19.31
N LYS A 489 -20.46 8.96 19.25
CA LYS A 489 -21.11 7.64 19.27
C LYS A 489 -20.80 6.85 18.00
N SER A 490 -20.74 7.50 16.83
CA SER A 490 -20.28 6.86 15.60
C SER A 490 -18.83 6.37 15.75
N GLN A 491 -17.96 7.19 16.34
CA GLN A 491 -16.57 6.82 16.64
C GLN A 491 -16.45 5.80 17.80
N ARG A 492 -17.31 5.83 18.81
CA ARG A 492 -17.29 4.96 20.00
C ARG A 492 -17.95 3.62 19.76
N SER A 493 -19.06 3.53 19.04
CA SER A 493 -19.60 2.25 18.58
C SER A 493 -18.55 1.50 17.74
N ARG A 494 -17.70 2.26 17.05
CA ARG A 494 -16.50 1.76 16.40
C ARG A 494 -15.43 1.27 17.38
N PHE A 495 -15.22 1.90 18.54
CA PHE A 495 -14.31 1.44 19.61
C PHE A 495 -14.89 0.35 20.54
N GLN A 496 -16.20 0.30 20.77
CA GLN A 496 -16.85 -0.62 21.71
C GLN A 496 -17.26 -1.94 21.07
N ARG A 497 -17.58 -1.99 19.76
CA ARG A 497 -17.62 -3.27 19.04
C ARG A 497 -16.26 -3.96 19.05
N THR A 498 -15.17 -3.19 19.14
CA THR A 498 -13.80 -3.68 19.36
C THR A 498 -13.61 -4.36 20.72
N ILE A 499 -14.38 -4.01 21.75
CA ILE A 499 -14.25 -4.58 23.10
C ILE A 499 -15.30 -5.67 23.35
N TYR A 500 -16.53 -5.53 22.85
CA TYR A 500 -17.58 -6.54 23.06
C TYR A 500 -17.34 -7.84 22.30
N TYR A 501 -16.65 -7.81 21.15
CA TYR A 501 -16.19 -9.03 20.48
C TYR A 501 -15.08 -9.76 21.27
N TRP A 502 -14.33 -9.06 22.13
CA TRP A 502 -13.31 -9.66 23.01
C TRP A 502 -13.91 -10.38 24.22
N SER A 503 -15.07 -9.94 24.71
CA SER A 503 -15.73 -10.57 25.87
C SER A 503 -16.59 -11.80 25.54
N PHE A 504 -16.94 -12.03 24.26
CA PHE A 504 -17.79 -13.16 23.87
C PHE A 504 -17.02 -14.37 23.30
N ASN A 505 -15.78 -14.19 22.81
CA ASN A 505 -14.94 -15.31 22.32
C ASN A 505 -13.82 -15.73 23.28
N THR A 506 -13.83 -15.24 24.52
CA THR A 506 -12.99 -15.77 25.63
C THR A 506 -13.80 -16.69 26.57
N ARG A 507 -15.02 -17.08 26.16
CA ARG A 507 -15.82 -18.13 26.81
C ARG A 507 -16.48 -19.04 25.78
N SER A 508 -15.67 -19.90 25.17
CA SER A 508 -16.05 -21.26 24.77
C SER A 508 -14.79 -22.07 24.53
#